data_AF-A0A015TTP5-F1
#
_entry.id   AF-A0A015TTP5-F1
#
_cell.length_a   1.000
_cell.length_b   1.000
_cell.length_c   1.000
_cell.angle_alpha   90.00
_cell.angle_beta   90.00
_cell.angle_gamma   90.00
#
_symmetry.space_group_name_H-M   'P 1'
#
loop_
_entity.id
_entity.type
_entity.pdbx_description
1 polymer ?
#
loop_
_entity_poly.entity_id
_entity_poly.type
_entity_poly.pdbx_seq_one_letter_code
_entity_poly.pdbx_strand_id
1 'polypeptide(L)'
;EFKDDIIRSNTDPIQEREKSLESRDKLELQMKDNTYEEDYQNMPSEIISFYQAVRSLEIVGQIIKNRKGSISKQKLHEMIKELYLTAFRTIGFLGKIVKSTKEELTISIQSKVEKADSKSEIAERINLFFQLMSFNFCLGIFSKVINSVGNRDLKPIFDDVANELNTPAAKLISFSIKTCYGKLSIPELRLLYKEFENNPVALRILKARVKSYLYNNYVKYDERQRIASTLKMSLIQPRGNNLISRT
;
A
#
# COMPACT_ATOMS: atom_id res chain seq x y z
N GLU A 1 14.67 13.87 -4.06
CA GLU A 1 14.47 12.44 -4.42
C GLU A 1 14.06 11.62 -3.20
N PHE A 2 13.04 10.79 -3.35
CA PHE A 2 12.68 9.81 -2.32
C PHE A 2 13.68 8.66 -2.33
N LYS A 3 14.22 8.32 -1.17
CA LYS A 3 15.15 7.20 -0.98
C LYS A 3 14.39 5.87 -0.87
N ASP A 4 13.55 5.58 -1.87
CA ASP A 4 12.78 4.33 -1.93
C ASP A 4 13.71 3.11 -2.11
N ASP A 5 14.92 3.34 -2.62
CA ASP A 5 15.93 2.32 -2.87
C ASP A 5 16.79 1.98 -1.66
N ILE A 6 16.49 2.52 -0.48
CA ILE A 6 17.31 2.30 0.72
C ILE A 6 16.57 1.44 1.75
N ILE A 7 17.24 0.37 2.17
CA ILE A 7 16.78 -0.58 3.19
C ILE A 7 17.86 -0.69 4.28
N ARG A 8 17.47 -0.73 5.55
CA ARG A 8 18.39 -1.05 6.65
C ARG A 8 18.89 -2.50 6.56
N SER A 9 20.18 -2.73 6.77
CA SER A 9 20.79 -4.06 6.78
C SER A 9 20.30 -4.94 7.93
N ASN A 10 19.90 -4.32 9.04
CA ASN A 10 19.31 -4.98 10.18
C ASN A 10 18.14 -4.15 10.74
N THR A 11 17.11 -4.84 11.22
CA THR A 11 15.92 -4.28 11.87
C THR A 11 15.46 -5.28 12.91
N ASP A 12 15.05 -4.83 14.09
CA ASP A 12 14.37 -5.70 15.05
C ASP A 12 12.89 -5.86 14.62
N PRO A 13 12.47 -7.05 14.12
CA PRO A 13 11.12 -7.22 13.64
C PRO A 13 10.05 -7.14 14.74
N ILE A 14 10.40 -7.39 16.00
CA ILE A 14 9.46 -7.27 17.12
C ILE A 14 9.14 -5.79 17.33
N GLN A 15 10.17 -4.96 17.49
CA GLN A 15 9.99 -3.50 17.68
C GLN A 15 9.25 -2.85 16.51
N GLU A 16 9.55 -3.24 15.25
CA GLU A 16 8.84 -2.69 14.09
C GLU A 16 7.35 -3.09 14.07
N ARG A 17 7.02 -4.32 14.51
CA ARG A 17 5.62 -4.77 14.64
C ARG A 17 4.90 -4.06 15.78
N GLU A 18 5.52 -3.93 16.95
CA GLU A 18 4.97 -3.21 18.10
C GLU A 18 4.64 -1.76 17.73
N LYS A 19 5.59 -1.06 17.10
CA LYS A 19 5.37 0.30 16.59
C LYS A 19 4.18 0.38 15.63
N SER A 20 4.05 -0.61 14.73
CA SER A 20 2.92 -0.67 13.81
C SER A 20 1.60 -0.94 14.52
N LEU A 21 1.58 -1.73 15.59
CA LEU A 21 0.39 -2.03 16.39
C LEU A 21 -0.04 -0.81 17.21
N GLU A 22 0.89 -0.17 17.93
CA GLU A 22 0.61 1.05 18.69
C GLU A 22 0.06 2.17 17.80
N SER A 23 0.61 2.33 16.60
CA SER A 23 0.10 3.32 15.64
C SER A 23 -1.32 3.02 15.20
N ARG A 24 -1.70 1.74 15.11
CA ARG A 24 -3.07 1.34 14.74
C ARG A 24 -4.03 1.56 15.90
N ASP A 25 -3.64 1.19 17.12
CA ASP A 25 -4.46 1.37 18.31
C ASP A 25 -4.76 2.85 18.55
N LYS A 26 -3.76 3.73 18.39
CA LYS A 26 -3.96 5.20 18.46
C LYS A 26 -4.96 5.70 17.43
N LEU A 27 -4.87 5.22 16.19
CA LEU A 27 -5.82 5.59 15.14
C LEU A 27 -7.24 5.08 15.44
N GLU A 28 -7.39 3.85 15.94
CA GLU A 28 -8.70 3.31 16.32
C GLU A 28 -9.34 4.09 17.47
N LEU A 29 -8.56 4.50 18.48
CA LEU A 29 -9.04 5.35 19.56
C LEU A 29 -9.51 6.71 19.03
N GLN A 30 -8.72 7.38 18.19
CA GLN A 30 -9.09 8.65 17.57
C GLN A 30 -10.36 8.54 16.70
N MET A 31 -10.57 7.40 16.04
CA MET A 31 -11.77 7.18 15.23
C MET A 31 -13.01 6.86 16.06
N LYS A 32 -12.88 6.30 17.27
CA LYS A 32 -14.02 6.04 18.18
C LYS A 32 -14.55 7.31 18.84
N ASP A 33 -13.68 8.26 19.14
CA ASP A 33 -14.07 9.55 19.75
C ASP A 33 -14.74 10.49 18.75
N ASN A 34 -14.56 10.27 17.44
CA ASN A 34 -15.27 10.99 16.40
C ASN A 34 -16.57 10.24 16.04
N THR A 35 -17.70 10.69 16.58
CA THR A 35 -19.06 10.26 16.19
C THR A 35 -19.37 10.68 14.74
N TYR A 36 -18.74 10.03 13.75
CA TYR A 36 -19.02 10.26 12.32
C TYR A 36 -20.39 9.71 11.89
N GLU A 37 -21.08 8.93 12.73
CA GLU A 37 -22.39 8.37 12.40
C GLU A 37 -23.49 9.44 12.29
N GLU A 38 -23.37 10.57 13.01
CA GLU A 38 -24.40 11.63 13.00
C GLU A 38 -24.33 12.54 11.76
N ASP A 39 -23.22 12.54 11.00
CA ASP A 39 -23.01 13.47 9.87
C ASP A 39 -22.86 12.77 8.50
N TYR A 40 -23.08 11.45 8.46
CA TYR A 40 -22.93 10.64 7.25
C TYR A 40 -23.84 11.08 6.09
N GLN A 41 -25.05 11.58 6.41
CA GLN A 41 -26.02 12.04 5.42
C GLN A 41 -25.68 13.41 4.81
N ASN A 42 -24.84 14.21 5.49
CA ASN A 42 -24.46 15.54 5.03
C ASN A 42 -23.13 15.55 4.26
N MET A 43 -22.43 14.42 4.18
CA MET A 43 -21.18 14.32 3.43
C MET A 43 -21.42 14.37 1.91
N PRO A 44 -20.45 14.90 1.13
CA PRO A 44 -20.45 14.79 -0.33
C PRO A 44 -20.63 13.34 -0.79
N SER A 45 -21.39 13.15 -1.87
CA SER A 45 -21.73 11.84 -2.45
C SER A 45 -20.49 10.96 -2.75
N GLU A 46 -19.39 11.60 -3.09
CA GLU A 46 -18.10 11.02 -3.39
C GLU A 46 -17.47 10.39 -2.15
N ILE A 47 -17.59 11.05 -1.00
CA ILE A 47 -17.10 10.56 0.29
C ILE A 47 -17.95 9.39 0.77
N ILE A 48 -19.28 9.49 0.63
CA ILE A 48 -20.22 8.41 0.94
C ILE A 48 -19.87 7.15 0.13
N SER A 49 -19.72 7.30 -1.20
CA SER A 49 -19.39 6.20 -2.10
C SER A 49 -18.03 5.56 -1.76
N PHE A 50 -17.05 6.38 -1.41
CA PHE A 50 -15.74 5.92 -0.94
C PHE A 50 -15.85 5.10 0.35
N TYR A 51 -16.57 5.61 1.35
CA TYR A 51 -16.76 4.94 2.63
C TYR A 51 -17.48 3.60 2.46
N GLN A 52 -18.56 3.57 1.67
CA GLN A 52 -19.28 2.33 1.36
C GLN A 52 -18.36 1.31 0.71
N ALA A 53 -17.58 1.69 -0.30
CA ALA A 53 -16.65 0.78 -0.95
C ALA A 53 -15.65 0.19 0.05
N VAL A 54 -15.03 1.03 0.91
CA VAL A 54 -14.09 0.55 1.94
C VAL A 54 -14.75 -0.38 2.95
N ARG A 55 -15.97 -0.05 3.42
CA ARG A 55 -16.72 -0.90 4.36
C ARG A 55 -17.14 -2.22 3.72
N SER A 56 -17.53 -2.22 2.45
CA SER A 56 -17.83 -3.44 1.71
C SER A 56 -16.58 -4.33 1.59
N LEU A 57 -15.39 -3.75 1.33
CA LEU A 57 -14.14 -4.52 1.33
C LEU A 57 -13.89 -5.21 2.68
N GLU A 58 -14.14 -4.50 3.78
CA GLU A 58 -13.97 -5.02 5.13
C GLU A 58 -14.97 -6.14 5.44
N ILE A 59 -16.26 -5.90 5.27
CA ILE A 59 -17.33 -6.85 5.61
C ILE A 59 -17.20 -8.13 4.79
N VAL A 60 -17.06 -8.01 3.46
CA VAL A 60 -16.95 -9.18 2.57
C VAL A 60 -15.65 -9.94 2.85
N GLY A 61 -14.56 -9.24 3.15
CA GLY A 61 -13.31 -9.90 3.54
C GLY A 61 -13.44 -10.70 4.85
N GLN A 62 -14.14 -10.17 5.85
CA GLN A 62 -14.41 -10.90 7.09
C GLN A 62 -15.30 -12.12 6.86
N ILE A 63 -16.31 -12.01 5.99
CA ILE A 63 -17.15 -13.16 5.60
C ILE A 63 -16.28 -14.25 4.98
N ILE A 64 -15.40 -13.91 4.03
CA ILE A 64 -14.46 -14.86 3.42
C ILE A 64 -13.61 -15.55 4.49
N LYS A 65 -12.99 -14.78 5.40
CA LYS A 65 -12.11 -15.34 6.44
C LYS A 65 -12.85 -16.30 7.37
N ASN A 66 -14.05 -15.91 7.81
CA ASN A 66 -14.81 -16.65 8.82
C ASN A 66 -15.59 -17.83 8.24
N ARG A 67 -15.89 -17.82 6.93
CA ARG A 67 -16.69 -18.86 6.26
C ARG A 67 -15.96 -19.60 5.14
N LYS A 68 -14.63 -19.46 5.02
CA LYS A 68 -13.82 -20.17 4.00
C LYS A 68 -14.01 -21.69 3.99
N GLY A 69 -14.37 -22.31 5.12
CA GLY A 69 -14.62 -23.75 5.21
C GLY A 69 -16.01 -24.19 4.72
N SER A 70 -16.99 -23.27 4.65
CA SER A 70 -18.36 -23.56 4.24
C SER A 70 -18.73 -22.98 2.87
N ILE A 71 -17.94 -22.03 2.35
CA ILE A 71 -18.11 -21.45 1.01
C ILE A 71 -17.32 -22.28 0.00
N SER A 72 -17.92 -22.60 -1.15
CA SER A 72 -17.24 -23.35 -2.22
C SER A 72 -16.02 -22.58 -2.77
N LYS A 73 -15.01 -23.32 -3.26
CA LYS A 73 -13.80 -22.71 -3.84
C LYS A 73 -14.13 -21.72 -4.97
N GLN A 74 -15.07 -22.08 -5.85
CA GLN A 74 -15.52 -21.21 -6.94
C GLN A 74 -16.14 -19.91 -6.40
N LYS A 75 -16.97 -20.00 -5.35
CA LYS A 75 -17.58 -18.79 -4.80
C LYS A 75 -16.57 -17.91 -4.07
N LEU A 76 -15.61 -18.50 -3.35
CA LEU A 76 -14.48 -17.76 -2.77
C LEU A 76 -13.67 -17.04 -3.85
N HIS A 77 -13.42 -17.70 -4.99
CA HIS A 77 -12.74 -17.10 -6.13
C HIS A 77 -13.48 -15.87 -6.65
N GLU A 78 -14.78 -15.98 -6.92
CA GLU A 78 -15.62 -14.84 -7.35
C GLU A 78 -15.61 -13.68 -6.35
N MET A 79 -15.77 -13.99 -5.05
CA MET A 79 -15.79 -12.95 -4.02
C MET A 79 -14.46 -12.21 -3.91
N ILE A 80 -13.33 -12.93 -3.97
CA ILE A 80 -11.99 -12.33 -3.94
C ILE A 80 -11.76 -11.48 -5.20
N LYS A 81 -12.18 -11.97 -6.38
CA LYS A 81 -12.11 -11.21 -7.63
C LYS A 81 -12.89 -9.90 -7.54
N GLU A 82 -14.12 -9.93 -7.04
CA GLU A 82 -14.91 -8.70 -6.89
C GLU A 82 -14.36 -7.74 -5.84
N LEU A 83 -13.72 -8.25 -4.78
CA LEU A 83 -12.98 -7.42 -3.83
C LEU A 83 -11.81 -6.68 -4.49
N TYR A 84 -11.04 -7.37 -5.34
CA TYR A 84 -9.94 -6.74 -6.07
C TYR A 84 -10.46 -5.67 -7.03
N LEU A 85 -11.49 -6.00 -7.81
CA LEU A 85 -12.09 -5.05 -8.75
C LEU A 85 -12.69 -3.84 -8.02
N THR A 86 -13.33 -4.04 -6.88
CA THR A 86 -13.86 -2.95 -6.06
C THR A 86 -12.72 -2.04 -5.58
N ALA A 87 -11.64 -2.61 -5.04
CA ALA A 87 -10.47 -1.85 -4.63
C ALA A 87 -9.86 -1.04 -5.80
N PHE A 88 -9.77 -1.62 -6.98
CA PHE A 88 -9.25 -0.93 -8.17
C PHE A 88 -10.18 0.18 -8.65
N ARG A 89 -11.49 -0.03 -8.62
CA ARG A 89 -12.49 1.02 -8.90
C ARG A 89 -12.39 2.16 -7.90
N THR A 90 -12.21 1.86 -6.61
CA THR A 90 -11.99 2.87 -5.57
C THR A 90 -10.73 3.70 -5.82
N ILE A 91 -9.62 3.05 -6.19
CA ILE A 91 -8.38 3.73 -6.57
C ILE A 91 -8.57 4.61 -7.81
N GLY A 92 -9.23 4.07 -8.85
CA GLY A 92 -9.51 4.80 -10.08
C GLY A 92 -10.42 6.02 -9.85
N PHE A 93 -11.42 5.88 -8.98
CA PHE A 93 -12.31 6.96 -8.58
C PHE A 93 -11.55 8.08 -7.88
N LEU A 94 -10.73 7.77 -6.87
CA LEU A 94 -9.92 8.81 -6.22
C LEU A 94 -8.91 9.43 -7.20
N GLY A 95 -8.33 8.65 -8.10
CA GLY A 95 -7.43 9.16 -9.14
C GLY A 95 -8.05 10.29 -9.96
N LYS A 96 -9.35 10.22 -10.25
CA LYS A 96 -10.09 11.29 -10.93
C LYS A 96 -10.21 12.55 -10.07
N ILE A 97 -10.60 12.39 -8.80
CA ILE A 97 -10.71 13.50 -7.84
C ILE A 97 -9.36 14.20 -7.66
N VAL A 98 -8.30 13.42 -7.42
CA VAL A 98 -6.94 13.97 -7.27
C VAL A 98 -6.54 14.75 -8.51
N LYS A 99 -6.84 14.25 -9.71
CA LYS A 99 -6.50 14.93 -10.96
C LYS A 99 -7.21 16.29 -11.07
N SER A 100 -8.52 16.35 -10.87
CA SER A 100 -9.27 17.60 -10.96
C SER A 100 -8.84 18.60 -9.88
N THR A 101 -8.72 18.17 -8.63
CA THR A 101 -8.30 19.05 -7.52
C THR A 101 -6.88 19.56 -7.71
N LYS A 102 -5.96 18.74 -8.26
CA LYS A 102 -4.61 19.19 -8.59
C LYS A 102 -4.61 20.30 -9.63
N GLU A 103 -5.38 20.14 -10.70
CA GLU A 103 -5.48 21.12 -11.79
C GLU A 103 -6.04 22.45 -11.25
N GLU A 104 -7.13 22.40 -10.50
CA GLU A 104 -7.74 23.58 -9.85
C GLU A 104 -6.79 24.29 -8.89
N LEU A 105 -6.11 23.55 -8.01
CA LEU A 105 -5.18 24.12 -7.04
C LEU A 105 -3.97 24.77 -7.74
N THR A 106 -3.48 24.14 -8.81
CA THR A 106 -2.35 24.67 -9.59
C THR A 106 -2.73 26.01 -10.21
N ILE A 107 -3.89 26.10 -10.85
CA ILE A 107 -4.40 27.36 -11.45
C ILE A 107 -4.61 28.43 -10.38
N SER A 108 -5.25 28.07 -9.26
CA SER A 108 -5.57 28.98 -8.16
C SER A 108 -4.32 29.60 -7.53
N ILE A 109 -3.26 28.81 -7.32
CA ILE A 109 -2.02 29.32 -6.73
C ILE A 109 -1.19 30.08 -7.78
N GLN A 110 -1.06 29.58 -9.00
CA GLN A 110 -0.25 30.25 -10.04
C GLN A 110 -0.82 31.60 -10.47
N SER A 111 -2.13 31.79 -10.40
CA SER A 111 -2.77 33.09 -10.69
C SER A 111 -2.43 34.19 -9.68
N LYS A 112 -1.96 33.82 -8.48
CA LYS A 112 -1.59 34.75 -7.39
C LYS A 112 -0.09 35.06 -7.33
N VAL A 113 0.69 34.51 -8.24
CA VAL A 113 2.16 34.61 -8.25
C VAL A 113 2.60 35.45 -9.45
N GLU A 114 3.49 36.40 -9.25
CA GLU A 114 3.93 37.31 -10.33
C GLU A 114 5.10 36.75 -11.15
N LYS A 115 6.04 36.05 -10.52
CA LYS A 115 7.27 35.54 -11.16
C LYS A 115 7.07 34.18 -11.83
N ALA A 116 7.53 34.03 -13.07
CA ALA A 116 7.42 32.79 -13.86
C ALA A 116 8.16 31.60 -13.21
N ASP A 117 9.40 31.79 -12.74
CA ASP A 117 10.18 30.74 -12.08
C ASP A 117 9.48 30.21 -10.83
N SER A 118 8.88 31.11 -10.04
CA SER A 118 8.10 30.74 -8.84
C SER A 118 6.84 29.95 -9.19
N LYS A 119 6.18 30.22 -10.32
CA LYS A 119 5.03 29.42 -10.79
C LYS A 119 5.41 27.99 -11.14
N SER A 120 6.59 27.79 -11.74
CA SER A 120 7.10 26.47 -12.09
C SER A 120 7.42 25.67 -10.82
N GLU A 121 8.16 26.27 -9.88
CA GLU A 121 8.51 25.61 -8.61
C GLU A 121 7.27 25.21 -7.79
N ILE A 122 6.25 26.08 -7.76
CA ILE A 122 4.98 25.79 -7.09
C ILE A 122 4.27 24.61 -7.74
N ALA A 123 4.20 24.56 -9.08
CA ALA A 123 3.58 23.44 -9.79
C ALA A 123 4.31 22.12 -9.50
N GLU A 124 5.64 22.13 -9.42
CA GLU A 124 6.41 20.95 -9.04
C GLU A 124 6.09 20.49 -7.61
N ARG A 125 6.01 21.41 -6.65
CA ARG A 125 5.66 21.09 -5.26
C ARG A 125 4.23 20.54 -5.13
N ILE A 126 3.26 21.12 -5.84
CA ILE A 126 1.88 20.62 -5.90
C ILE A 126 1.86 19.23 -6.52
N ASN A 127 2.58 19.02 -7.62
CA ASN A 127 2.68 17.72 -8.27
C ASN A 127 3.27 16.66 -7.33
N LEU A 128 4.35 16.99 -6.62
CA LEU A 128 4.97 16.10 -5.64
C LEU A 128 4.02 15.72 -4.51
N PHE A 129 3.27 16.69 -3.99
CA PHE A 129 2.28 16.49 -2.94
C PHE A 129 1.18 15.50 -3.38
N PHE A 130 0.58 15.72 -4.55
CA PHE A 130 -0.46 14.82 -5.05
C PHE A 130 0.08 13.44 -5.42
N GLN A 131 1.30 13.36 -5.99
CA GLN A 131 1.95 12.07 -6.23
C GLN A 131 2.16 11.26 -4.94
N LEU A 132 2.60 11.92 -3.86
CA LEU A 132 2.73 11.29 -2.54
C LEU A 132 1.39 10.87 -1.96
N MET A 133 0.39 11.73 -2.05
CA MET A 133 -0.95 11.45 -1.54
C MET A 133 -1.57 10.25 -2.26
N SER A 134 -1.55 10.24 -3.60
CA SER A 134 -2.04 9.12 -4.41
C SER A 134 -1.30 7.83 -4.10
N PHE A 135 0.03 7.90 -3.93
CA PHE A 135 0.82 6.72 -3.59
C PHE A 135 0.41 6.15 -2.22
N ASN A 136 0.30 6.99 -1.19
CA ASN A 136 -0.14 6.55 0.14
C ASN A 136 -1.57 6.01 0.12
N PHE A 137 -2.45 6.59 -0.68
CA PHE A 137 -3.81 6.10 -0.84
C PHE A 137 -3.88 4.71 -1.47
N CYS A 138 -3.12 4.48 -2.55
CA CYS A 138 -3.00 3.14 -3.15
C CYS A 138 -2.52 2.11 -2.13
N LEU A 139 -1.50 2.45 -1.34
CA LEU A 139 -1.02 1.59 -0.26
C LEU A 139 -2.08 1.36 0.82
N GLY A 140 -2.87 2.39 1.16
CA GLY A 140 -3.97 2.30 2.12
C GLY A 140 -5.05 1.33 1.67
N ILE A 141 -5.54 1.45 0.43
CA ILE A 141 -6.55 0.54 -0.13
C ILE A 141 -6.03 -0.88 -0.26
N PHE A 142 -4.79 -1.06 -0.73
CA PHE A 142 -4.17 -2.39 -0.77
C PHE A 142 -4.07 -2.97 0.64
N SER A 143 -3.64 -2.18 1.62
CA SER A 143 -3.57 -2.61 3.02
C SER A 143 -4.93 -3.01 3.57
N LYS A 144 -6.01 -2.29 3.22
CA LYS A 144 -7.37 -2.68 3.58
C LYS A 144 -7.72 -4.05 3.01
N VAL A 145 -7.56 -4.27 1.70
CA VAL A 145 -7.82 -5.60 1.10
C VAL A 145 -6.97 -6.69 1.76
N ILE A 146 -5.66 -6.46 1.90
CA ILE A 146 -4.73 -7.42 2.49
C ILE A 146 -5.18 -7.82 3.89
N ASN A 147 -5.52 -6.84 4.74
CA ASN A 147 -5.96 -7.09 6.10
C ASN A 147 -7.36 -7.71 6.16
N SER A 148 -8.23 -7.43 5.19
CA SER A 148 -9.60 -7.95 5.15
C SER A 148 -9.67 -9.40 4.67
N VAL A 149 -8.93 -9.80 3.63
CA VAL A 149 -9.00 -11.18 3.08
C VAL A 149 -7.80 -12.06 3.37
N GLY A 150 -6.66 -11.47 3.71
CA GLY A 150 -5.40 -12.21 3.73
C GLY A 150 -5.40 -13.38 4.71
N ASN A 151 -5.11 -14.57 4.17
CA ASN A 151 -5.07 -15.84 4.87
C ASN A 151 -4.13 -16.80 4.13
N ARG A 152 -3.38 -17.65 4.86
CA ARG A 152 -2.47 -18.64 4.26
C ARG A 152 -3.20 -19.66 3.38
N ASP A 153 -4.40 -20.06 3.78
CA ASP A 153 -5.13 -21.17 3.14
C ASP A 153 -5.73 -20.77 1.79
N LEU A 154 -5.90 -19.47 1.56
CA LEU A 154 -6.49 -18.91 0.33
C LEU A 154 -5.43 -18.55 -0.72
N LYS A 155 -4.15 -18.86 -0.47
CA LYS A 155 -3.02 -18.55 -1.36
C LYS A 155 -3.27 -18.97 -2.82
N PRO A 156 -3.72 -20.20 -3.13
CA PRO A 156 -3.96 -20.60 -4.52
C PRO A 156 -5.05 -19.74 -5.19
N ILE A 157 -6.07 -19.32 -4.44
CA ILE A 157 -7.16 -18.51 -4.99
C ILE A 157 -6.67 -17.09 -5.32
N PHE A 158 -5.77 -16.51 -4.51
CA PHE A 158 -5.16 -15.22 -4.85
C PHE A 158 -4.30 -15.29 -6.12
N ASP A 159 -3.63 -16.41 -6.36
CA ASP A 159 -2.85 -16.64 -7.57
C ASP A 159 -3.78 -16.81 -8.79
N ASP A 160 -4.83 -17.62 -8.66
CA ASP A 160 -5.85 -17.83 -9.70
C ASP A 160 -6.49 -16.49 -10.11
N VAL A 161 -6.93 -15.68 -9.15
CA VAL A 161 -7.55 -14.36 -9.41
C VAL A 161 -6.56 -13.39 -10.05
N ALA A 162 -5.29 -13.36 -9.61
CA ALA A 162 -4.30 -12.47 -10.20
C ALA A 162 -3.95 -12.85 -11.64
N ASN A 163 -3.89 -14.15 -11.92
CA ASN A 163 -3.65 -14.66 -13.27
C ASN A 163 -4.84 -14.37 -14.19
N GLU A 164 -6.07 -14.52 -13.69
CA GLU A 164 -7.28 -14.21 -14.47
C GLU A 164 -7.38 -12.73 -14.80
N LEU A 165 -7.20 -11.84 -13.81
CA LEU A 165 -7.25 -10.40 -14.03
C LEU A 165 -6.07 -9.88 -14.84
N ASN A 166 -4.90 -10.51 -14.71
CA ASN A 166 -3.66 -10.21 -15.42
C ASN A 166 -3.30 -8.70 -15.48
N THR A 167 -3.49 -7.98 -14.37
CA THR A 167 -3.10 -6.57 -14.26
C THR A 167 -1.96 -6.40 -13.25
N PRO A 168 -1.13 -5.34 -13.37
CA PRO A 168 -0.11 -5.02 -12.38
C PRO A 168 -0.67 -4.90 -10.96
N ALA A 169 -1.86 -4.29 -10.82
CA ALA A 169 -2.51 -4.13 -9.52
C ALA A 169 -2.92 -5.47 -8.89
N ALA A 170 -3.48 -6.40 -9.69
CA ALA A 170 -3.85 -7.75 -9.24
C ALA A 170 -2.62 -8.58 -8.82
N LYS A 171 -1.54 -8.49 -9.58
CA LYS A 171 -0.28 -9.17 -9.24
C LYS A 171 0.35 -8.60 -7.97
N LEU A 172 0.39 -7.27 -7.84
CA LEU A 172 0.93 -6.58 -6.65
C LEU A 172 0.14 -6.91 -5.39
N ILE A 173 -1.20 -6.90 -5.45
CA ILE A 173 -2.04 -7.17 -4.28
C ILE A 173 -1.93 -8.64 -3.87
N SER A 174 -1.94 -9.59 -4.81
CA SER A 174 -1.73 -11.01 -4.51
C SER A 174 -0.35 -11.29 -3.93
N PHE A 175 0.72 -10.75 -4.52
CA PHE A 175 2.06 -10.82 -3.95
C PHE A 175 2.12 -10.24 -2.54
N SER A 176 1.45 -9.09 -2.32
CA SER A 176 1.42 -8.43 -1.02
C SER A 176 0.71 -9.27 0.04
N ILE A 177 -0.43 -9.89 -0.30
CA ILE A 177 -1.13 -10.82 0.61
C ILE A 177 -0.23 -12.01 0.94
N LYS A 178 0.33 -12.67 -0.08
CA LYS A 178 1.18 -13.85 0.11
C LYS A 178 2.39 -13.57 0.99
N THR A 179 3.01 -12.40 0.86
CA THR A 179 4.16 -12.00 1.67
C THR A 179 3.78 -11.45 3.05
N CYS A 180 2.54 -10.97 3.25
CA CYS A 180 2.07 -10.62 4.59
C CYS A 180 1.80 -11.86 5.44
N TYR A 181 1.26 -12.91 4.81
CA TYR A 181 0.85 -14.12 5.51
C TYR A 181 1.81 -15.29 5.30
N GLY A 182 2.90 -15.13 4.56
CA GLY A 182 3.84 -16.20 4.24
C GLY A 182 5.25 -15.70 3.91
N LYS A 183 6.14 -16.63 3.57
CA LYS A 183 7.52 -16.29 3.19
C LYS A 183 7.54 -15.68 1.77
N LEU A 184 8.37 -14.66 1.58
CA LEU A 184 8.61 -14.08 0.27
C LEU A 184 9.32 -15.08 -0.66
N SER A 185 8.80 -15.19 -1.89
CA SER A 185 9.40 -15.99 -2.96
C SER A 185 10.30 -15.11 -3.84
N ILE A 186 11.62 -15.34 -3.79
CA ILE A 186 12.59 -14.62 -4.65
C ILE A 186 12.32 -14.87 -6.16
N PRO A 187 12.01 -16.11 -6.61
CA PRO A 187 11.64 -16.33 -8.01
C PRO A 187 10.45 -15.48 -8.46
N GLU A 188 9.40 -15.41 -7.63
CA GLU A 188 8.23 -14.58 -7.92
C GLU A 188 8.58 -13.09 -7.94
N LEU A 189 9.35 -12.63 -6.95
CA LEU A 189 9.82 -11.24 -6.89
C LEU A 189 10.59 -10.84 -8.15
N ARG A 190 11.44 -11.72 -8.68
CA ARG A 190 12.22 -11.47 -9.90
C ARG A 190 11.31 -11.33 -11.13
N LEU A 191 10.27 -12.16 -11.23
CA LEU A 191 9.29 -12.08 -12.31
C LEU A 191 8.54 -10.73 -12.27
N LEU A 192 8.04 -10.34 -11.09
CA LEU A 192 7.34 -9.07 -10.90
C LEU A 192 8.24 -7.86 -11.15
N TYR A 193 9.49 -7.92 -10.71
CA TYR A 193 10.47 -6.86 -10.97
C TYR A 193 10.68 -6.64 -12.47
N LYS A 194 10.89 -7.72 -13.23
CA LYS A 194 11.05 -7.67 -14.69
C LYS A 194 9.79 -7.15 -15.37
N GLU A 195 8.62 -7.61 -14.96
CA GLU A 195 7.34 -7.15 -15.54
C GLU A 195 7.11 -5.65 -15.31
N PHE A 196 7.52 -5.12 -14.14
CA PHE A 196 7.27 -3.73 -13.75
C PHE A 196 8.45 -2.79 -14.02
N GLU A 197 9.49 -3.22 -14.73
CA GLU A 197 10.70 -2.40 -14.96
C GLU A 197 10.37 -1.07 -15.65
N ASN A 198 9.38 -1.07 -16.55
CA ASN A 198 8.90 0.11 -17.27
C ASN A 198 7.65 0.75 -16.63
N ASN A 199 7.28 0.32 -15.42
CA ASN A 199 6.16 0.88 -14.66
C ASN A 199 6.65 1.40 -13.30
N PRO A 200 7.10 2.66 -13.22
CA PRO A 200 7.67 3.24 -12.00
C PRO A 200 6.73 3.17 -10.79
N VAL A 201 5.42 3.34 -11.01
CA VAL A 201 4.42 3.30 -9.94
C VAL A 201 4.30 1.89 -9.36
N ALA A 202 4.15 0.88 -10.23
CA ALA A 202 4.08 -0.51 -9.81
C ALA A 202 5.38 -0.95 -9.10
N LEU A 203 6.54 -0.55 -9.64
CA LEU A 203 7.84 -0.84 -9.03
C LEU A 203 7.98 -0.19 -7.65
N ARG A 204 7.49 1.04 -7.47
CA ARG A 204 7.50 1.73 -6.18
C ARG A 204 6.64 1.00 -5.14
N ILE A 205 5.46 0.52 -5.53
CA ILE A 205 4.59 -0.28 -4.65
C ILE A 205 5.27 -1.63 -4.29
N LEU A 206 5.90 -2.30 -5.26
CA LEU A 206 6.63 -3.54 -5.03
C LEU A 206 7.79 -3.33 -4.03
N LYS A 207 8.58 -2.27 -4.21
CA LYS A 207 9.67 -1.88 -3.30
C LYS A 207 9.14 -1.58 -1.89
N ALA A 208 8.04 -0.83 -1.77
CA ALA A 208 7.40 -0.56 -0.48
C ALA A 208 6.95 -1.85 0.22
N ARG A 209 6.36 -2.79 -0.52
CA ARG A 209 5.95 -4.09 0.03
C ARG A 209 7.14 -4.92 0.50
N VAL A 210 8.20 -5.01 -0.30
CA VAL A 210 9.42 -5.74 0.08
C VAL A 210 10.11 -5.11 1.28
N LYS A 211 10.19 -3.78 1.34
CA LYS A 211 10.72 -3.06 2.51
C LYS A 211 9.92 -3.39 3.77
N SER A 212 8.59 -3.36 3.69
CA SER A 212 7.71 -3.76 4.79
C SER A 212 7.95 -5.22 5.20
N TYR A 213 8.08 -6.15 4.26
CA TYR A 213 8.40 -7.55 4.55
C TYR A 213 9.71 -7.69 5.32
N LEU A 214 10.78 -7.06 4.84
CA LEU A 214 12.11 -7.14 5.47
C LEU A 214 12.13 -6.52 6.87
N TYR A 215 11.34 -5.47 7.13
CA TYR A 215 11.33 -4.81 8.44
C TYR A 215 10.52 -5.61 9.46
N ASN A 216 9.47 -6.32 9.01
CA ASN A 216 8.54 -7.03 9.88
C ASN A 216 8.79 -8.53 9.98
N ASN A 217 9.88 -9.06 9.41
CA ASN A 217 10.21 -10.49 9.47
C ASN A 217 11.67 -10.73 9.79
N TYR A 218 11.95 -11.82 10.48
CA TYR A 218 13.31 -12.33 10.65
C TYR A 218 13.81 -12.85 9.31
N VAL A 219 14.69 -12.09 8.67
CA VAL A 219 15.33 -12.42 7.40
C VAL A 219 16.84 -12.36 7.61
N LYS A 220 17.53 -13.47 7.33
CA LYS A 220 18.99 -13.55 7.43
C LYS A 220 19.65 -12.52 6.51
N TYR A 221 20.84 -12.05 6.87
CA TYR A 221 21.53 -10.99 6.14
C TYR A 221 21.76 -11.34 4.65
N ASP A 222 22.19 -12.57 4.36
CA ASP A 222 22.41 -13.08 3.01
C ASP A 222 21.11 -13.11 2.18
N GLU A 223 20.02 -13.56 2.78
CA GLU A 223 18.69 -13.55 2.14
C GLU A 223 18.19 -12.12 1.92
N ARG A 224 18.37 -11.22 2.89
CA ARG A 224 18.04 -9.79 2.77
C ARG A 224 18.83 -9.14 1.63
N GLN A 225 20.12 -9.45 1.50
CA GLN A 225 20.96 -8.95 0.42
C GLN A 225 20.47 -9.44 -0.94
N ARG A 226 20.15 -10.74 -1.08
CA ARG A 226 19.58 -11.30 -2.32
C ARG A 226 18.26 -10.63 -2.72
N ILE A 227 17.38 -10.39 -1.74
CA ILE A 227 16.10 -9.68 -1.96
C ILE A 227 16.36 -8.24 -2.42
N ALA A 228 17.22 -7.50 -1.73
CA ALA A 228 17.55 -6.11 -2.06
C ALA A 228 18.17 -5.98 -3.47
N SER A 229 19.14 -6.84 -3.80
CA SER A 229 19.77 -6.87 -5.12
C SER A 229 18.77 -7.17 -6.24
N THR A 230 17.77 -8.01 -5.99
CA THR A 230 16.72 -8.31 -6.98
C THR A 230 15.94 -7.07 -7.40
N LEU A 231 15.75 -6.11 -6.49
CA LEU A 231 15.04 -4.84 -6.76
C LEU A 231 15.97 -3.65 -7.02
N LYS A 232 17.28 -3.87 -7.15
CA LYS A 232 18.31 -2.84 -7.23
C LYS A 232 18.26 -1.85 -6.06
N MET A 233 18.01 -2.35 -4.85
CA MET A 233 17.98 -1.56 -3.62
C MET A 233 19.30 -1.69 -2.86
N SER A 234 19.71 -0.60 -2.21
CA SER A 234 20.93 -0.51 -1.41
C SER A 234 20.66 -0.81 0.06
N LEU A 235 21.53 -1.62 0.66
CA LEU A 235 21.55 -1.87 2.10
C LEU A 235 22.43 -0.85 2.81
N ILE A 236 21.91 -0.22 3.86
CA ILE A 236 22.67 0.67 4.74
C ILE A 236 22.77 0.07 6.13
N GLN A 237 23.95 0.15 6.74
CA GLN A 237 24.08 -0.16 8.16
C GLN A 237 23.42 0.96 8.99
N PRO A 238 22.70 0.63 10.08
CA PRO A 238 22.31 1.65 11.05
C PRO A 238 23.58 2.35 11.54
N ARG A 239 23.63 3.69 11.47
CA ARG A 239 24.70 4.43 12.15
C ARG A 239 24.57 4.09 13.64
N GLY A 240 25.53 3.34 14.17
CA GLY A 240 25.58 3.07 15.61
C GLY A 240 25.61 4.41 16.35
N ASN A 241 24.84 4.52 17.43
CA ASN A 241 25.03 5.56 18.42
C ASN A 241 26.42 5.38 19.06
N ASN A 242 27.48 5.82 18.39
CA ASN A 242 28.80 6.03 19.01
C ASN A 242 28.85 7.41 19.65
N LEU A 243 27.91 7.67 20.56
CA LEU A 243 27.94 8.80 21.50
C LEU A 243 27.73 8.26 22.90
N ILE A 244 28.62 7.36 23.34
CA ILE A 244 28.92 7.19 24.76
C ILE A 244 30.44 7.04 24.90
N SER A 245 30.99 7.91 25.75
CA SER A 245 32.33 7.93 26.34
C SER A 245 33.53 7.98 25.39
N ARG A 246 33.97 9.20 25.08
CA ARG A 246 35.39 9.51 25.29
C ARG A 246 35.47 10.50 26.45
N THR A 247 36.12 10.00 27.49
CA THR A 247 36.74 10.64 28.66
C THR A 247 36.64 12.16 28.78
#